data_AF-H7C0L0-F1
#
_entry.id   AF-H7C0L0-F1
#
_cell.length_a   1.000
_cell.length_b   1.000
_cell.length_c   1.000
_cell.angle_alpha   90.00
_cell.angle_beta   90.00
_cell.angle_gamma   90.00
#
_symmetry.space_group_name_H-M   'P 1'
#
loop_
_entity.id
_entity.type
_entity.pdbx_description
1 polymer ?
#
loop_
_entity_poly.entity_id
_entity_poly.type
_entity_poly.pdbx_seq_one_letter_code
_entity_poly.pdbx_strand_id
1 'polypeptide(L)'
;HIAQYLEWDPTELRPGSKGDGRHAWTMKHFKKPTYCNFCHIMLMGVRKQGLCCTYCKYTVHERCVSRNIPGCVKTYSKAKRSGEVMQHAWVEGNSSVKCDRCHKSIKCYQSVTARHCVWCRMTFHRKCELSTLCDGGELRDHILLPTSICPITR
;
A
#
# COMPACT_ATOMS: atom_id res chain seq x y z
N HIS A 1 -36.12 -2.31 -27.87
CA HIS A 1 -35.16 -3.33 -27.42
C HIS A 1 -33.76 -2.70 -27.26
N ILE A 2 -33.63 -1.66 -26.43
CA ILE A 2 -32.36 -0.99 -26.09
C ILE A 2 -32.51 -0.48 -24.64
N ALA A 3 -32.39 -1.38 -23.67
CA ALA A 3 -32.40 -1.05 -22.25
C ALA A 3 -31.75 -2.21 -21.47
N GLN A 4 -30.48 -2.50 -21.72
CA GLN A 4 -29.70 -3.48 -20.94
C GLN A 4 -28.23 -3.04 -20.71
N TYR A 5 -27.89 -1.75 -20.88
CA TYR A 5 -26.51 -1.26 -20.74
C TYR A 5 -26.26 -0.29 -19.58
N LEU A 6 -27.21 -0.12 -18.66
CA LEU A 6 -27.01 0.73 -17.47
C LEU A 6 -27.73 0.16 -16.26
N GLU A 7 -27.18 -0.91 -15.69
CA GLU A 7 -27.40 -1.26 -14.29
C GLU A 7 -26.04 -1.31 -13.59
N TRP A 8 -25.34 -0.17 -13.60
CA TRP A 8 -24.37 0.12 -12.57
C TRP A 8 -25.12 0.85 -11.46
N ASP A 9 -25.53 0.09 -10.44
CA ASP A 9 -26.11 0.66 -9.23
C ASP A 9 -25.03 1.45 -8.46
N PRO A 10 -25.14 2.79 -8.34
CA PRO A 10 -24.19 3.59 -7.58
C PRO A 10 -24.27 3.35 -6.07
N THR A 11 -25.27 2.59 -5.59
CA THR A 11 -25.54 2.39 -4.15
C THR A 11 -24.91 1.13 -3.55
N GLU A 12 -24.32 0.24 -4.35
CA GLU A 12 -23.52 -0.91 -3.88
C GLU A 12 -22.07 -0.53 -3.46
N LEU A 13 -21.68 0.74 -3.59
CA LEU A 13 -20.56 1.28 -2.83
C LEU A 13 -21.09 1.63 -1.44
N ARG A 14 -20.99 0.66 -0.52
CA ARG A 14 -21.15 0.92 0.92
C ARG A 14 -20.48 2.26 1.25
N PRO A 15 -21.20 3.26 1.80
CA PRO A 15 -20.59 4.50 2.27
C PRO A 15 -19.83 4.16 3.54
N GLY A 16 -18.65 3.55 3.39
CA GLY A 16 -17.75 3.38 4.51
C GLY A 16 -17.42 4.77 5.05
N SER A 17 -17.50 4.89 6.36
CA SER A 17 -17.13 6.03 7.16
C SER A 17 -15.78 6.65 6.75
N LYS A 18 -15.71 7.97 6.85
CA LYS A 18 -14.61 8.86 6.48
C LYS A 18 -13.22 8.35 6.97
N GLY A 19 -12.27 8.16 6.03
CA GLY A 19 -10.82 8.41 6.25
C GLY A 19 -10.01 7.57 7.26
N ASP A 20 -10.35 6.33 7.57
CA ASP A 20 -9.88 5.62 8.78
C ASP A 20 -8.89 4.45 8.59
N GLY A 21 -8.35 4.25 7.37
CA GLY A 21 -7.50 3.09 7.05
C GLY A 21 -8.08 2.19 5.97
N ARG A 22 -8.92 2.75 5.08
CA ARG A 22 -9.38 2.06 3.87
C ARG A 22 -8.37 2.22 2.74
N HIS A 23 -8.20 1.17 1.95
CA HIS A 23 -7.38 1.21 0.74
C HIS A 23 -8.10 1.95 -0.37
N ALA A 24 -7.36 2.75 -1.14
CA ALA A 24 -7.84 3.36 -2.37
C ALA A 24 -7.34 2.54 -3.56
N TRP A 25 -8.17 1.63 -4.07
CA TRP A 25 -7.76 0.66 -5.08
C TRP A 25 -7.73 1.26 -6.49
N THR A 26 -6.76 0.82 -7.28
CA THR A 26 -6.69 1.11 -8.71
C THR A 26 -6.33 -0.15 -9.47
N MET A 27 -7.06 -0.43 -10.54
CA MET A 27 -6.76 -1.54 -11.44
C MET A 27 -5.45 -1.27 -12.18
N LYS A 28 -4.51 -2.22 -12.16
CA LYS A 28 -3.17 -2.02 -12.70
C LYS A 28 -2.73 -3.17 -13.62
N HIS A 29 -1.96 -2.79 -14.64
CA HIS A 29 -1.17 -3.70 -15.45
C HIS A 29 0.29 -3.69 -14.94
N PHE A 30 0.82 -4.85 -14.58
CA PHE A 30 2.17 -5.00 -14.06
C PHE A 30 3.09 -5.53 -15.16
N LYS A 31 4.10 -4.74 -15.50
CA LYS A 31 5.13 -5.09 -16.51
C LYS A 31 6.09 -6.20 -16.02
N LYS A 32 6.03 -6.57 -14.74
CA LYS A 32 6.89 -7.57 -14.10
C LYS A 32 6.01 -8.57 -13.33
N PRO A 33 6.45 -9.83 -13.16
CA PRO A 33 5.76 -10.79 -12.30
C PRO A 33 5.49 -10.17 -10.93
N THR A 34 4.22 -10.14 -10.54
CA THR A 34 3.74 -9.50 -9.32
C THR A 34 2.85 -10.50 -8.60
N TYR A 35 2.95 -10.57 -7.27
CA TYR A 35 2.21 -11.50 -6.43
C TYR A 35 1.19 -10.74 -5.59
N CYS A 36 0.06 -11.41 -5.34
CA CYS A 36 -0.95 -10.92 -4.42
C CYS A 36 -0.41 -10.93 -3.00
N ASN A 37 -0.49 -9.80 -2.31
CA ASN A 37 -0.05 -9.66 -0.93
C ASN A 37 -0.91 -10.45 0.08
N PHE A 38 -2.09 -10.92 -0.33
CA PHE A 38 -2.98 -11.71 0.52
C PHE A 38 -2.76 -13.22 0.37
N CYS A 39 -2.84 -13.75 -0.86
CA CYS A 39 -2.72 -15.20 -1.10
C CYS A 39 -1.32 -15.63 -1.57
N HIS A 40 -0.40 -14.68 -1.79
CA HIS A 40 0.97 -14.91 -2.26
C HIS A 40 1.08 -15.63 -3.63
N ILE A 41 -0.02 -15.74 -4.37
CA ILE A 41 -0.05 -16.30 -5.73
C ILE A 41 0.16 -15.17 -6.75
N MET A 42 0.84 -15.50 -7.84
CA MET A 42 1.10 -14.58 -8.94
C MET A 42 -0.21 -14.00 -9.52
N LEU A 43 -0.17 -12.71 -9.83
CA LEU A 43 -1.19 -12.03 -10.63
C LEU A 43 -0.97 -12.44 -12.10
N MET A 44 -1.75 -13.40 -12.58
CA MET A 44 -1.67 -13.95 -13.93
C MET A 44 -2.57 -13.17 -14.89
N GLY A 45 -2.13 -12.99 -16.15
CA GLY A 45 -2.93 -12.37 -17.22
C GLY A 45 -2.13 -11.43 -18.11
N VAL A 46 -2.56 -11.24 -19.36
CA VAL A 46 -1.89 -10.37 -20.36
C VAL A 46 -2.32 -8.90 -20.22
N ARG A 47 -3.41 -8.61 -19.49
CA ARG A 47 -3.95 -7.26 -19.18
C ARG A 47 -4.54 -7.24 -17.76
N LYS A 48 -4.77 -6.04 -17.19
CA LYS A 48 -5.44 -5.76 -15.89
C LYS A 48 -5.36 -6.92 -14.88
N GLN A 49 -4.18 -7.12 -14.28
CA GLN A 49 -3.87 -8.35 -13.55
C GLN A 49 -4.28 -8.29 -12.07
N GLY A 50 -4.51 -7.09 -11.51
CA GLY A 50 -4.90 -6.93 -10.11
C GLY A 50 -5.10 -5.48 -9.68
N LEU A 51 -5.53 -5.32 -8.44
CA LEU A 51 -5.76 -4.03 -7.78
C LEU A 51 -4.52 -3.64 -6.97
N CYS A 52 -4.14 -2.37 -7.02
CA CYS A 52 -3.06 -1.81 -6.22
C CYS A 52 -3.56 -0.58 -5.47
N CYS A 53 -3.34 -0.53 -4.16
CA CYS A 53 -3.66 0.64 -3.35
C CYS A 53 -2.75 1.81 -3.74
N THR A 54 -3.33 2.99 -4.00
CA THR A 54 -2.59 4.18 -4.40
C THR A 54 -1.65 4.68 -3.30
N TYR A 55 -2.04 4.51 -2.03
CA TYR A 55 -1.27 4.99 -0.88
C TYR A 55 -0.16 4.01 -0.48
N CYS A 56 -0.53 2.82 -0.01
CA CYS A 56 0.42 1.89 0.61
C CYS A 56 1.08 0.92 -0.39
N LYS A 57 0.59 0.87 -1.64
CA LYS A 57 1.01 -0.05 -2.70
C LYS A 57 0.73 -1.54 -2.42
N TYR A 58 -0.09 -1.85 -1.41
CA TYR A 58 -0.62 -3.19 -1.22
C TYR A 58 -1.36 -3.63 -2.48
N THR A 59 -1.08 -4.85 -2.96
CA THR A 59 -1.45 -5.33 -4.27
C THR A 59 -2.18 -6.67 -4.14
N VAL A 60 -3.36 -6.82 -4.73
CA VAL A 60 -4.22 -8.01 -4.58
C VAL A 60 -4.88 -8.40 -5.91
N HIS A 61 -5.30 -9.66 -6.02
CA HIS A 61 -6.26 -10.05 -7.04
C HIS A 61 -7.60 -9.35 -6.80
N GLU A 62 -8.41 -9.21 -7.85
CA GLU A 62 -9.78 -8.74 -7.75
C GLU A 62 -10.61 -9.57 -6.77
N ARG A 63 -10.54 -10.91 -6.87
CA ARG A 63 -11.19 -11.84 -5.93
C ARG A 63 -10.67 -11.80 -4.48
N CYS A 64 -9.51 -11.18 -4.26
CA CYS A 64 -8.87 -11.12 -2.94
C CYS A 64 -9.16 -9.79 -2.22
N VAL A 65 -9.70 -8.78 -2.93
CA VAL A 65 -9.95 -7.45 -2.35
C VAL A 65 -11.00 -7.46 -1.24
N SER A 66 -11.99 -8.34 -1.35
CA SER A 66 -13.11 -8.48 -0.39
C SER A 66 -12.79 -9.40 0.79
N ARG A 67 -11.56 -9.94 0.86
CA ARG A 67 -11.11 -10.78 1.99
C ARG A 67 -10.74 -9.90 3.18
N ASN A 68 -10.53 -10.53 4.34
CA ASN A 68 -10.09 -9.84 5.55
C ASN A 68 -8.61 -9.43 5.45
N ILE A 69 -8.34 -8.40 4.66
CA ILE A 69 -7.00 -7.83 4.46
C ILE A 69 -6.70 -6.76 5.52
N PRO A 70 -5.42 -6.56 5.89
CA PRO A 70 -5.05 -5.49 6.82
C PRO A 70 -5.49 -4.11 6.34
N GLY A 71 -5.86 -3.24 7.27
CA GLY A 71 -6.17 -1.85 6.98
C GLY A 71 -5.01 -1.11 6.31
N CYS A 72 -5.35 -0.13 5.47
CA CYS A 72 -4.38 0.78 4.88
C CYS A 72 -3.74 1.68 5.94
N VAL A 73 -2.61 2.30 5.58
CA VAL A 73 -1.95 3.31 6.40
C VAL A 73 -2.88 4.50 6.67
N LYS A 74 -2.77 5.07 7.86
CA LYS A 74 -3.40 6.34 8.21
C LYS A 74 -2.55 7.48 7.66
N THR A 75 -3.17 8.42 6.96
CA THR A 75 -2.50 9.58 6.37
C THR A 75 -2.57 10.83 7.24
N TYR A 76 -3.23 10.76 8.40
CA TYR A 76 -3.34 11.85 9.37
C TYR A 76 -3.47 11.30 10.80
N SER A 77 -3.18 12.16 11.79
CA SER A 77 -3.38 11.88 13.21
C SER A 77 -4.70 12.46 13.70
N LYS A 78 -5.45 11.68 14.49
CA LYS A 78 -6.74 12.13 15.07
C LYS A 78 -6.56 13.15 16.19
N ALA A 79 -5.39 13.20 16.82
CA ALA A 79 -5.06 14.15 17.86
C ALA A 79 -3.57 14.50 17.78
N LYS A 80 -3.23 15.76 18.06
CA LYS A 80 -1.84 16.21 18.17
C LYS A 80 -1.28 15.73 19.51
N ARG A 81 -0.55 14.62 19.50
CA ARG A 81 0.18 14.14 20.67
C ARG A 81 1.59 14.73 20.62
N SER A 82 1.95 15.53 21.62
CA SER A 82 3.32 16.04 21.75
C SER A 82 4.29 14.87 21.92
N GLY A 83 5.32 14.79 21.09
CA GLY A 83 6.34 13.73 21.18
C GLY A 83 6.00 12.44 20.44
N GLU A 84 4.94 12.40 19.62
CA GLU A 84 4.70 11.24 18.74
C GLU A 84 5.79 11.13 17.68
N VAL A 85 6.65 10.11 17.83
CA VAL A 85 7.70 9.79 16.87
C VAL A 85 7.12 8.98 15.71
N MET A 86 7.55 9.32 14.50
CA MET A 86 7.10 8.65 13.30
C MET A 86 7.69 7.25 13.20
N GLN A 87 6.83 6.25 12.98
CA GLN A 87 7.27 4.87 12.74
C GLN A 87 7.15 4.48 11.26
N HIS A 88 8.02 3.59 10.82
CA HIS A 88 7.90 3.02 9.47
C HIS A 88 6.60 2.21 9.34
N ALA A 89 5.85 2.49 8.28
CA ALA A 89 4.76 1.61 7.85
C ALA A 89 5.26 0.69 6.73
N TRP A 90 5.54 -0.57 7.08
CA TRP A 90 6.04 -1.56 6.13
C TRP A 90 4.91 -2.23 5.36
N VAL A 91 5.08 -2.33 4.06
CA VAL A 91 4.24 -3.15 3.19
C VAL A 91 5.14 -4.13 2.45
N GLU A 92 4.68 -5.37 2.33
CA GLU A 92 5.42 -6.36 1.56
C GLU A 92 5.41 -5.98 0.07
N GLY A 93 6.60 -5.88 -0.52
CA GLY A 93 6.82 -5.34 -1.86
C GLY A 93 7.09 -6.43 -2.90
N ASN A 94 6.60 -6.19 -4.12
CA ASN A 94 6.84 -7.02 -5.30
C ASN A 94 8.06 -6.55 -6.14
N SER A 95 8.92 -5.70 -5.55
CA SER A 95 9.98 -5.01 -6.29
C SER A 95 11.30 -5.75 -6.21
N SER A 96 11.83 -6.14 -7.36
CA SER A 96 13.23 -6.56 -7.54
C SER A 96 14.15 -5.32 -7.59
N VAL A 97 14.38 -4.73 -6.43
CA VAL A 97 15.27 -3.56 -6.25
C VAL A 97 16.46 -3.92 -5.36
N LYS A 98 17.46 -3.04 -5.29
CA LYS A 98 18.55 -3.17 -4.32
C LYS A 98 18.02 -2.85 -2.92
N CYS A 99 18.48 -3.60 -1.93
CA CYS A 99 18.17 -3.32 -0.53
C CYS A 99 18.93 -2.07 -0.08
N ASP A 100 18.25 -1.10 0.51
CA ASP A 100 18.87 0.16 0.94
C ASP A 100 19.86 -0.04 2.11
N ARG A 101 19.82 -1.18 2.82
CA ARG A 101 20.75 -1.50 3.92
C ARG A 101 22.01 -2.21 3.46
N CYS A 102 21.86 -3.29 2.69
CA CYS A 102 23.00 -4.16 2.32
C CYS A 102 23.41 -4.03 0.86
N HIS A 103 22.69 -3.21 0.08
CA HIS A 103 22.88 -2.94 -1.35
C HIS A 103 22.81 -4.15 -2.29
N LYS A 104 22.56 -5.36 -1.74
CA LYS A 104 22.32 -6.58 -2.51
C LYS A 104 20.90 -6.58 -3.09
N SER A 105 20.73 -7.20 -4.26
CA SER A 105 19.43 -7.32 -4.91
C SER A 105 18.45 -8.13 -4.06
N ILE A 106 17.21 -7.64 -3.94
CA ILE A 106 16.09 -8.37 -3.37
C ILE A 106 15.51 -9.25 -4.48
N LYS A 107 15.67 -10.57 -4.36
CA LYS A 107 15.14 -11.53 -5.33
C LYS A 107 13.66 -11.80 -5.00
N CYS A 108 12.76 -11.53 -5.95
CA CYS A 108 11.31 -11.70 -5.80
C CYS A 108 10.73 -12.69 -6.83
N TYR A 109 11.52 -13.68 -7.25
CA TYR A 109 11.17 -14.56 -8.37
C TYR A 109 10.05 -15.56 -8.08
N GLN A 110 9.65 -15.74 -6.81
CA GLN A 110 8.64 -16.73 -6.41
C GLN A 110 7.70 -16.26 -5.30
N SER A 111 7.97 -15.12 -4.67
CA SER A 111 7.19 -14.63 -3.53
C SER A 111 7.47 -13.16 -3.22
N VAL A 112 6.62 -12.59 -2.37
CA VAL A 112 6.78 -11.23 -1.84
C VAL A 112 7.85 -11.25 -0.75
N THR A 113 9.08 -10.84 -1.08
CA THR A 113 10.25 -10.93 -0.18
C THR A 113 10.81 -9.58 0.26
N ALA A 114 10.41 -8.51 -0.44
CA ALA A 114 10.80 -7.16 -0.09
C ALA A 114 9.83 -6.58 0.95
N ARG A 115 10.31 -5.62 1.74
CA ARG A 115 9.45 -4.69 2.48
C ARG A 115 9.81 -3.28 2.06
N HIS A 116 8.83 -2.48 1.68
CA HIS A 116 9.03 -1.06 1.44
C HIS A 116 8.29 -0.24 2.49
N CYS A 117 8.87 0.89 2.88
CA CYS A 117 8.17 1.83 3.74
C CYS A 117 7.25 2.70 2.89
N VAL A 118 6.00 2.87 3.31
CA VAL A 118 5.05 3.74 2.61
C VAL A 118 5.50 5.21 2.62
N TRP A 119 6.23 5.60 3.66
CA TRP A 119 6.61 7.00 3.88
C TRP A 119 7.96 7.36 3.27
N CYS A 120 9.06 6.74 3.71
CA CYS A 120 10.40 7.06 3.22
C CYS A 120 10.77 6.33 1.91
N ARG A 121 9.89 5.44 1.40
CA ARG A 121 10.07 4.65 0.17
C ARG A 121 11.26 3.69 0.13
N MET A 122 12.07 3.65 1.19
CA MET A 122 13.17 2.68 1.33
C MET A 122 12.63 1.25 1.26
N THR A 123 13.41 0.37 0.64
CA THR A 123 13.08 -1.04 0.41
C THR A 123 14.19 -1.95 0.96
N PHE A 124 13.79 -2.98 1.71
CA PHE A 124 14.70 -3.88 2.41
C PHE A 124 14.35 -5.34 2.19
N HIS A 125 15.35 -6.22 2.37
CA HIS A 125 15.06 -7.64 2.57
C HIS A 125 14.31 -7.84 3.88
N ARG A 126 13.42 -8.83 3.95
CA ARG A 126 12.71 -9.22 5.18
C ARG A 126 13.64 -9.45 6.39
N LYS A 127 14.85 -9.95 6.13
CA LYS A 127 15.88 -10.29 7.14
C LYS A 127 16.81 -9.13 7.51
N CYS A 128 16.75 -8.01 6.78
CA CYS A 128 17.51 -6.83 7.15
C CYS A 128 16.75 -6.16 8.29
N GLU A 129 17.33 -6.18 9.49
CA GLU A 129 16.80 -5.49 10.67
C GLU A 129 16.84 -3.98 10.46
N LEU A 130 15.91 -3.24 11.05
CA LEU A 130 15.70 -1.82 10.77
C LEU A 130 15.31 -1.08 12.04
N SER A 131 15.64 0.21 12.07
CA SER A 131 15.02 1.14 13.01
C SER A 131 13.50 1.08 12.87
N THR A 132 12.79 1.24 13.98
CA THR A 132 11.33 1.45 13.95
C THR A 132 10.99 2.89 13.59
N LEU A 133 11.92 3.83 13.81
CA LEU A 133 11.77 5.26 13.56
C LEU A 133 12.00 5.58 12.09
N CYS A 134 11.01 6.23 11.48
CA CYS A 134 11.08 6.73 10.13
C CYS A 134 11.37 8.24 10.15
N ASP A 135 12.36 8.66 9.39
CA ASP A 135 12.76 10.07 9.25
C ASP A 135 12.23 10.71 7.97
N GLY A 136 11.39 10.01 7.21
CA GLY A 136 10.87 10.46 5.92
C GLY A 136 11.82 10.23 4.74
N GLY A 137 13.04 9.75 4.97
CA GLY A 137 14.04 9.47 3.95
C GLY A 137 14.42 10.69 3.10
N GLU A 138 14.60 10.47 1.80
CA GLU A 138 14.95 11.52 0.82
C GLU A 138 13.85 12.57 0.65
N LEU A 139 12.60 12.23 1.00
CA LEU A 139 11.46 13.11 0.82
C LEU A 139 11.07 13.86 2.09
N ARG A 140 11.88 13.80 3.17
CA ARG A 140 11.52 14.32 4.50
C ARG A 140 11.05 15.78 4.49
N ASP A 141 11.63 16.61 3.62
CA ASP A 141 11.34 18.05 3.54
C ASP A 141 10.18 18.36 2.57
N HIS A 142 9.67 17.34 1.88
CA HIS A 142 8.65 17.47 0.84
C HIS A 142 7.35 16.73 1.16
N ILE A 143 7.34 15.89 2.19
CA ILE A 143 6.14 15.16 2.62
C ILE A 143 5.72 15.62 4.01
N LEU A 144 4.45 15.97 4.15
CA LEU A 144 3.84 16.09 5.46
C LEU A 144 3.51 14.70 5.97
N LEU A 145 4.09 14.36 7.12
CA LEU A 145 3.88 13.09 7.76
C LEU A 145 2.48 13.03 8.39
N PRO A 146 1.88 11.85 8.55
CA PRO A 146 0.57 11.72 9.18
C PRO A 146 0.50 12.37 10.56
N THR A 147 1.59 12.28 11.34
CA THR A 147 1.73 12.91 12.66
C THR A 147 1.67 14.44 12.61
N SER A 148 1.96 15.04 11.46
CA SER A 148 1.93 16.49 11.22
C SER A 148 0.59 16.97 10.65
N ILE A 149 -0.30 16.06 10.26
CA ILE A 149 -1.60 16.39 9.66
C ILE A 149 -2.70 16.06 10.68
N CYS A 150 -3.39 17.09 11.17
CA CYS A 150 -4.55 16.94 12.05
C CYS A 150 -5.76 17.61 11.38
N PRO A 151 -6.80 16.86 10.99
CA PRO A 151 -8.00 17.46 10.43
C PRO A 151 -8.71 18.29 11.50
N ILE A 152 -9.14 19.48 11.13
CA ILE A 152 -9.99 20.32 11.99
C ILE A 152 -11.39 19.72 11.94
N THR A 153 -11.80 19.03 13.00
CA THR A 153 -13.19 18.61 13.19
C THR A 153 -14.01 19.83 13.59
N ARG A 154 -14.87 20.30 12.69
CA ARG A 154 -15.96 21.24 13.00
C ARG A 154 -17.11 20.50 13.67
#